data_AF-A0A973TZU0-F1
#
_entry.id   AF-A0A973TZU0-F1
#
_cell.length_a   1.000
_cell.length_b   1.000
_cell.length_c   1.000
_cell.angle_alpha   90.00
_cell.angle_beta   90.00
_cell.angle_gamma   90.00
#
_symmetry.space_group_name_H-M   'P 1'
#
loop_
_entity.id
_entity.type
_entity.pdbx_description
1 polymer ?
#
loop_
_entity_poly.entity_id
_entity_poly.type
_entity_poly.pdbx_seq_one_letter_code
_entity_poly.pdbx_strand_id
1 'polypeptide(L)'
;EVLIAQTLPADVRPEGIANVRRFVAPGGALILLAAARDDDEPVGDPPWPLVRAEVESYADDDLRAVLVDRTGTRWWAEFRRALS
;
A
#
# COMPACT_ATOMS: atom_id res chain seq x y z
N GLU A 1 -4.10 -11.56 -0.17
CA GLU A 1 -4.31 -10.42 -1.10
C GLU A 1 -5.03 -9.33 -0.32
N VAL A 2 -4.44 -8.13 -0.21
CA VAL A 2 -5.01 -7.01 0.54
C VAL A 2 -5.43 -5.94 -0.48
N LEU A 3 -6.74 -5.85 -0.75
CA LEU A 3 -7.37 -4.89 -1.69
C LEU A 3 -7.88 -3.61 -0.99
N ILE A 4 -7.38 -3.29 0.22
CA ILE A 4 -8.14 -2.45 1.16
C ILE A 4 -7.94 -0.94 0.94
N ALA A 5 -6.81 -0.48 0.41
CA ALA A 5 -6.59 0.97 0.27
C ALA A 5 -7.40 1.62 -0.87
N GLN A 6 -7.61 0.91 -1.99
CA GLN A 6 -8.30 1.51 -3.15
C GLN A 6 -9.81 1.71 -2.96
N THR A 7 -10.38 1.13 -1.91
CA THR A 7 -11.81 1.26 -1.57
C THR A 7 -12.08 2.41 -0.60
N LEU A 8 -11.02 3.07 -0.09
CA LEU A 8 -11.11 4.16 0.88
C LEU A 8 -10.97 5.53 0.21
N PRO A 9 -11.88 6.49 0.48
CA PRO A 9 -11.71 7.89 0.10
C PRO A 9 -10.39 8.48 0.60
N ALA A 10 -9.86 9.48 -0.10
CA ALA A 10 -8.51 10.01 0.14
C ALA A 10 -8.30 10.60 1.55
N ASP A 11 -9.35 11.11 2.18
CA ASP A 11 -9.33 11.69 3.53
C ASP A 11 -9.15 10.62 4.63
N VAL A 12 -9.71 9.42 4.45
CA VAL A 12 -9.64 8.33 5.44
C VAL A 12 -8.59 7.26 5.09
N ARG A 13 -8.08 7.26 3.86
CA ARG A 13 -7.11 6.26 3.39
C ARG A 13 -5.80 6.23 4.17
N PRO A 14 -5.17 7.35 4.57
CA PRO A 14 -3.93 7.31 5.35
C PRO A 14 -4.10 6.56 6.69
N GLU A 15 -5.22 6.77 7.37
CA GLU A 15 -5.54 6.04 8.60
C GLU A 15 -5.80 4.55 8.33
N GLY A 16 -6.53 4.25 7.25
CA GLY A 16 -6.73 2.88 6.80
C GLY A 16 -5.42 2.13 6.56
N ILE A 17 -4.46 2.74 5.85
CA ILE A 17 -3.12 2.18 5.61
C ILE A 17 -2.40 1.90 6.93
N ALA A 18 -2.39 2.87 7.85
CA ALA A 18 -1.76 2.74 9.16
C ALA A 18 -2.39 1.65 10.04
N ASN A 19 -3.69 1.39 9.87
CA ASN A 19 -4.36 0.28 10.55
C ASN A 19 -4.04 -1.07 9.92
N VAL A 20 -3.97 -1.16 8.58
CA VAL A 20 -3.65 -2.41 7.87
C VAL A 20 -2.30 -2.99 8.30
N ARG A 21 -1.26 -2.14 8.42
CA ARG A 21 0.09 -2.62 8.80
C ARG A 21 0.16 -3.29 10.18
N ARG A 22 -0.78 -3.00 11.08
CA ARG A 22 -0.87 -3.59 12.44
C ARG A 22 -1.31 -5.06 12.43
N PHE A 23 -1.91 -5.53 11.34
CA PHE A 23 -2.36 -6.92 11.22
C PHE A 23 -1.27 -7.88 10.73
N VAL A 24 -0.07 -7.35 10.40
CA VAL A 24 1.08 -8.18 10.05
C VAL A 24 1.74 -8.65 11.33
N ALA A 25 1.72 -9.95 11.62
CA ALA A 25 2.41 -10.51 12.78
C ALA A 25 3.95 -10.38 12.65
N PRO A 26 4.72 -10.46 13.75
CA PRO A 26 6.19 -10.55 13.68
C PRO A 26 6.65 -11.67 12.74
N GLY A 27 7.65 -11.38 11.90
CA GLY A 27 8.10 -12.27 10.81
C GLY A 27 7.13 -12.41 9.62
N GLY A 28 5.97 -11.74 9.67
CA GLY A 28 4.95 -11.78 8.64
C GLY A 28 5.27 -10.95 7.41
N ALA A 29 4.40 -11.05 6.41
CA ALA A 29 4.47 -10.30 5.17
C ALA A 29 3.16 -9.62 4.83
N LEU A 30 3.26 -8.44 4.21
CA LEU A 30 2.16 -7.76 3.55
C LEU A 30 2.46 -7.69 2.05
N ILE A 31 1.54 -8.20 1.24
CA ILE A 31 1.59 -8.08 -0.22
C ILE A 31 0.47 -7.14 -0.68
N LEU A 32 0.85 -6.06 -1.35
CA LEU A 32 -0.05 -5.08 -1.91
C LEU A 32 -0.10 -5.21 -3.44
N LEU A 33 -1.31 -5.38 -3.96
CA LEU A 33 -1.63 -5.28 -5.38
C LEU A 33 -2.70 -4.20 -5.54
N ALA A 34 -2.40 -3.14 -6.28
CA ALA A 34 -3.29 -2.00 -6.45
C ALA A 34 -3.18 -1.41 -7.85
N ALA A 35 -4.23 -0.76 -8.35
CA ALA A 35 -4.08 0.09 -9.54
C ALA A 35 -3.12 1.25 -9.22
N ALA A 36 -2.33 1.63 -10.22
CA ALA A 36 -1.33 2.68 -10.12
C ALA A 36 -1.77 3.94 -10.87
N ARG A 37 -1.48 5.09 -10.29
CA ARG A 37 -1.44 6.38 -10.98
C ARG A 37 -0.13 7.10 -10.67
N ASP A 38 0.23 8.02 -11.54
CA ASP A 38 1.31 8.97 -11.27
C ASP A 38 0.80 10.16 -10.43
N ASP A 39 1.72 10.89 -9.79
CA ASP A 39 1.37 11.97 -8.85
C ASP A 39 0.64 13.14 -9.53
N ASP A 40 0.96 13.39 -10.80
CA ASP A 40 0.40 14.44 -11.65
C ASP A 40 -0.90 14.02 -12.38
N GLU A 41 -1.26 12.74 -12.33
CA GLU A 41 -2.51 12.25 -12.90
C GLU A 41 -3.71 12.61 -12.02
N PRO A 42 -4.84 13.03 -12.61
CA PRO A 42 -6.05 13.30 -11.86
C PRO A 42 -6.51 12.05 -11.11
N VAL A 43 -7.05 12.24 -9.91
CA VAL A 43 -7.66 11.17 -9.12
C VAL A 43 -8.87 10.63 -9.89
N GLY A 44 -8.75 9.43 -10.45
CA GLY A 44 -9.82 8.75 -11.18
C GLY A 44 -10.95 8.26 -10.27
N ASP A 45 -11.89 7.52 -10.85
CA ASP A 45 -13.00 6.91 -10.13
C ASP A 45 -12.56 5.71 -9.27
N PRO A 46 -13.33 5.36 -8.22
CA PRO A 46 -13.07 4.15 -7.44
C PRO A 46 -13.14 2.88 -8.31
N PRO A 47 -12.26 1.88 -8.08
CA PRO A 47 -11.21 1.83 -7.05
C PRO A 47 -10.08 2.82 -7.35
N TRP A 48 -9.81 3.73 -6.40
CA TRP A 48 -8.90 4.85 -6.61
C TRP A 48 -7.48 4.32 -6.82
N PRO A 49 -6.83 4.61 -7.96
CA PRO A 49 -5.43 4.26 -8.17
C PRO A 49 -4.55 4.98 -7.16
N LEU A 50 -3.55 4.25 -6.65
CA LEU A 50 -2.62 4.77 -5.65
C LEU A 50 -1.41 5.40 -6.34
N VAL A 51 -0.85 6.44 -5.74
CA VAL A 51 0.49 6.92 -6.09
C VAL A 51 1.56 6.14 -5.34
N ARG A 52 2.81 6.26 -5.81
CA ARG A 52 3.98 5.62 -5.17
C ARG A 52 4.09 5.97 -3.69
N ALA A 53 3.87 7.23 -3.32
CA ALA A 53 3.95 7.67 -1.92
C ALA A 53 2.93 6.98 -1.02
N GLU A 54 1.71 6.73 -1.52
CA GLU A 54 0.68 5.99 -0.77
C GLU A 54 1.08 4.52 -0.60
N VAL A 55 1.63 3.89 -1.63
CA VAL A 55 2.16 2.52 -1.54
C VAL A 55 3.30 2.43 -0.52
N GLU A 56 4.27 3.34 -0.58
CA GLU A 56 5.43 3.35 0.30
C GLU A 56 5.05 3.65 1.76
N SER A 57 3.94 4.35 2.00
CA SER A 57 3.43 4.67 3.34
C SER A 57 2.96 3.47 4.17
N TYR A 58 2.84 2.29 3.56
CA TYR A 58 2.64 1.03 4.29
C TYR A 58 3.84 0.66 5.18
N ALA A 59 5.05 1.12 4.83
CA ALA A 59 6.23 0.89 5.66
C ALA A 59 6.18 1.69 6.97
N ASP A 60 6.81 1.15 8.01
CA ASP A 60 7.07 1.82 9.28
C ASP A 60 8.41 1.35 9.89
N ASP A 61 8.58 1.49 11.20
CA ASP A 61 9.84 1.19 11.87
C ASP A 61 10.23 -0.30 11.85
N ASP A 62 9.26 -1.20 11.81
CA ASP A 62 9.49 -2.64 11.87
C ASP A 62 8.79 -3.44 10.76
N LEU A 63 7.97 -2.80 9.92
CA LEU A 63 7.48 -3.28 8.64
C LEU A 63 8.20 -2.55 7.49
N ARG A 64 9.16 -3.21 6.84
CA ARG A 64 10.01 -2.59 5.80
C ARG A 64 9.62 -3.07 4.41
N ALA A 65 9.67 -2.18 3.43
CA ALA A 65 9.50 -2.54 2.03
C ALA A 65 10.68 -3.39 1.56
N VAL A 66 10.38 -4.53 0.93
CA VAL A 66 11.36 -5.40 0.25
C VAL A 66 11.27 -5.19 -1.27
N LEU A 67 10.09 -4.87 -1.77
CA LEU A 67 9.82 -4.59 -3.17
C LEU A 67 8.72 -3.52 -3.27
N VAL A 68 8.92 -2.54 -4.14
CA VAL A 68 7.88 -1.60 -4.60
C VAL A 68 8.08 -1.37 -6.08
N ASP A 69 7.32 -2.12 -6.89
CA ASP A 69 7.44 -2.12 -8.33
C ASP A 69 6.10 -1.83 -9.02
N ARG A 70 6.16 -1.38 -10.27
CA ARG A 70 4.99 -1.10 -11.10
C ARG A 70 5.05 -1.95 -12.36
N THR A 71 4.06 -2.82 -12.52
CA THR A 71 3.90 -3.64 -13.72
C THR A 71 2.69 -3.13 -14.50
N GLY A 72 2.96 -2.31 -15.53
CA GLY A 72 1.92 -1.65 -16.31
C GLY A 72 1.08 -0.71 -15.44
N THR A 73 -0.22 -1.00 -15.32
CA THR A 73 -1.18 -0.17 -14.58
C THR A 73 -1.36 -0.59 -13.12
N ARG A 74 -0.50 -1.48 -12.60
CA ARG A 74 -0.59 -1.95 -11.21
C ARG A 74 0.71 -1.84 -10.44
N TRP A 75 0.57 -1.51 -9.16
CA TRP A 75 1.59 -1.69 -8.15
C TRP A 75 1.68 -3.16 -7.73
N TRP A 76 2.90 -3.60 -7.52
CA TRP A 76 3.26 -4.81 -6.78
C TRP A 76 4.22 -4.40 -5.67
N ALA A 77 3.81 -4.52 -4.42
CA ALA A 77 4.69 -4.25 -3.29
C ALA A 77 4.66 -5.36 -2.25
N GLU A 78 5.82 -5.62 -1.67
CA GLU A 78 6.00 -6.56 -0.58
C GLU A 78 6.69 -5.86 0.60
N PHE A 79 6.13 -6.06 1.79
CA PHE A 79 6.68 -5.57 3.04
C PHE A 79 6.88 -6.73 4.02
N ARG A 80 7.94 -6.68 4.82
CA ARG A 80 8.27 -7.71 5.82
C ARG A 80 8.36 -7.11 7.21
N ARG A 81 7.71 -7.77 8.16
CA ARG A 81 7.82 -7.41 9.58
C ARG A 81 9.01 -8.13 10.20
N ALA A 82 9.79 -7.41 11.00
CA ALA A 82 10.86 -8.00 11.79
C ALA A 82 10.33 -9.10 12.72
N LEU A 83 11.18 -10.07 13.09
CA LEU A 83 10.79 -11.21 13.93
C LEU A 83 10.56 -10.85 15.40
N SER A 84 11.17 -9.75 15.89
CA SER A 84 11.37 -9.37 17.30
C SER A 84 12.06 -10.45 18.16
#